data_AF-A0A363RDR5-F1
#
_entry.id   AF-A0A363RDR5-F1
#
_cell.length_a   1.000
_cell.length_b   1.000
_cell.length_c   1.000
_cell.angle_alpha   90.00
_cell.angle_beta   90.00
_cell.angle_gamma   90.00
#
_symmetry.space_group_name_H-M   'P 1'
#
loop_
_entity.id
_entity.type
_entity.pdbx_description
1 polymer ?
#
loop_
_entity_poly.entity_id
_entity_poly.type
_entity_poly.pdbx_seq_one_letter_code
_entity_poly.pdbx_strand_id
1 'polypeptide(L)'
;MEAVKQLLNTPPTAGFDEPFGMLQACHGRVARSLDLLGRLGAYLAEQGGGDAQGQARDAAADVQRYFDLAAPLHHQDEEQHVLPVLRAAGQGALADQLQAEHRQMEALWPAIRADLQAVQAGHAPTGEALVAARRRWADFAEVYTRHIAAEETQAYPSAQAQLEPAVQAAMGREMAQRRGVRYPEAGP
;
A
#
# COMPACT_ATOMS: atom_id res chain seq x y z
N MET A 1 -0.88 19.27 -4.39
CA MET A 1 -0.43 17.93 -4.86
C MET A 1 1.08 17.78 -4.75
N GLU A 2 1.86 18.81 -5.09
CA GLU A 2 3.33 18.80 -5.04
C GLU A 2 3.96 18.32 -3.71
N ALA A 3 3.46 18.81 -2.57
CA ALA A 3 3.98 18.40 -1.25
C ALA A 3 3.79 16.89 -0.96
N VAL A 4 2.70 16.29 -1.45
CA VAL A 4 2.46 14.84 -1.28
C VAL A 4 3.36 14.04 -2.21
N LYS A 5 3.60 14.53 -3.43
CA LYS A 5 4.53 13.93 -4.40
C LYS A 5 5.96 13.86 -3.87
N GLN A 6 6.42 14.92 -3.21
CA GLN A 6 7.73 14.93 -2.54
C GLN A 6 7.83 13.88 -1.42
N LEU A 7 6.73 13.66 -0.68
CA LEU A 7 6.68 12.65 0.38
C LEU A 7 6.56 11.20 -0.16
N LEU A 8 5.98 10.99 -1.33
CA LEU A 8 5.95 9.66 -1.98
C LEU A 8 7.35 9.16 -2.32
N ASN A 9 8.28 10.08 -2.64
CA ASN A 9 9.64 9.76 -3.02
C ASN A 9 10.62 9.65 -1.83
N THR A 10 10.15 9.85 -0.60
CA THR A 10 11.00 9.65 0.58
C THR A 10 11.26 8.16 0.78
N PRO A 11 12.53 7.71 0.79
CA PRO A 11 12.87 6.32 1.05
C PRO A 11 12.39 5.89 2.45
N PRO A 12 12.12 4.59 2.67
CA PRO A 12 11.78 4.09 3.99
C PRO A 12 12.90 4.43 4.98
N THR A 13 12.52 4.79 6.19
CA THR A 13 13.45 5.10 7.28
C THR A 13 14.10 3.84 7.89
N ALA A 14 13.48 2.67 7.67
CA ALA A 14 13.97 1.37 8.10
C ALA A 14 14.46 0.53 6.92
N GLY A 15 15.57 -0.18 7.13
CA GLY A 15 16.12 -1.14 6.19
C GLY A 15 15.51 -2.54 6.33
N PHE A 16 15.93 -3.47 5.48
CA PHE A 16 15.47 -4.87 5.56
C PHE A 16 16.04 -5.63 6.77
N ASP A 17 17.05 -5.08 7.45
CA ASP A 17 17.54 -5.53 8.76
C ASP A 17 16.56 -5.25 9.91
N GLU A 18 15.57 -4.38 9.68
CA GLU A 18 14.43 -4.15 10.57
C GLU A 18 13.12 -4.50 9.83
N PRO A 19 12.80 -5.79 9.60
CA PRO A 19 11.73 -6.20 8.69
C PRO A 19 10.35 -5.62 9.08
N PHE A 20 9.99 -5.60 10.36
CA PHE A 20 8.75 -4.97 10.83
C PHE A 20 8.77 -3.44 10.68
N GLY A 21 9.92 -2.80 10.91
CA GLY A 21 10.09 -1.37 10.64
C GLY A 21 9.93 -1.04 9.16
N MET A 22 10.42 -1.91 8.26
CA MET A 22 10.24 -1.79 6.82
C MET A 22 8.78 -1.98 6.39
N LEU A 23 8.06 -2.92 7.00
CA LEU A 23 6.61 -3.10 6.78
C LEU A 23 5.82 -1.85 7.22
N GLN A 24 6.09 -1.32 8.42
CA GLN A 24 5.48 -0.06 8.88
C GLN A 24 5.83 1.14 7.97
N ALA A 25 7.07 1.21 7.48
CA ALA A 25 7.46 2.23 6.52
C ALA A 25 6.71 2.08 5.18
N CYS A 26 6.33 0.86 4.79
CA CYS A 26 5.43 0.62 3.66
C CYS A 26 4.04 1.20 3.92
N HIS A 27 3.45 1.03 5.11
CA HIS A 27 2.16 1.64 5.48
C HIS A 27 2.18 3.16 5.36
N GLY A 28 3.27 3.80 5.77
CA GLY A 28 3.45 5.23 5.56
C GLY A 28 3.32 5.63 4.07
N ARG A 29 3.83 4.80 3.15
CA ARG A 29 3.67 5.03 1.70
C ARG A 29 2.27 4.69 1.20
N VAL A 30 1.61 3.66 1.74
CA VAL A 30 0.21 3.35 1.43
C VAL A 30 -0.66 4.57 1.77
N ALA A 31 -0.56 5.07 3.00
CA ALA A 31 -1.35 6.20 3.48
C ALA A 31 -1.19 7.46 2.61
N ARG A 32 0.05 7.78 2.20
CA ARG A 32 0.31 8.90 1.29
C ARG A 32 -0.23 8.69 -0.12
N SER A 33 -0.19 7.46 -0.63
CA SER A 33 -0.76 7.12 -1.94
C SER A 33 -2.28 7.22 -1.93
N LEU A 34 -2.92 6.82 -0.84
CA LEU A 34 -4.37 6.96 -0.64
C LEU A 34 -4.80 8.43 -0.46
N ASP A 35 -4.05 9.24 0.28
CA ASP A 35 -4.29 10.70 0.38
C ASP A 35 -4.16 11.35 -1.01
N LEU A 36 -3.15 10.98 -1.80
CA LEU A 36 -3.01 11.47 -3.17
C LEU A 36 -4.20 11.08 -4.04
N LEU A 37 -4.69 9.83 -3.94
CA LEU A 37 -5.88 9.36 -4.66
C LEU A 37 -7.13 10.16 -4.29
N GLY A 38 -7.34 10.44 -2.99
CA GLY A 38 -8.44 11.28 -2.52
C GLY A 38 -8.38 12.71 -3.05
N ARG A 39 -7.18 13.32 -3.01
CA ARG A 39 -6.95 14.68 -3.54
C ARG A 39 -7.11 14.75 -5.05
N LEU A 40 -6.69 13.72 -5.79
CA LEU A 40 -6.95 13.60 -7.22
C LEU A 40 -8.45 13.64 -7.50
N GLY A 41 -9.25 12.88 -6.73
CA GLY A 41 -10.71 12.86 -6.88
C GLY A 41 -11.36 14.23 -6.62
N ALA A 42 -10.90 14.96 -5.59
CA ALA A 42 -11.36 16.32 -5.31
C ALA A 42 -10.99 17.30 -6.43
N TYR A 43 -9.73 17.24 -6.88
CA TYR A 43 -9.23 18.08 -7.96
C TYR A 43 -10.01 17.88 -9.27
N LEU A 44 -10.28 16.63 -9.66
CA LEU A 44 -11.06 16.33 -10.87
C LEU A 44 -12.50 16.88 -10.79
N ALA A 45 -13.09 16.91 -9.58
CA ALA A 45 -14.43 17.45 -9.37
C ALA A 45 -14.46 18.98 -9.48
N GLU A 46 -13.43 19.66 -8.98
CA GLU A 46 -13.30 21.12 -9.06
C GLU A 46 -13.05 21.62 -10.50
N GLN A 47 -12.23 20.91 -11.26
CA GLN A 47 -11.86 21.31 -12.63
C GLN A 47 -12.91 20.92 -13.70
N GLY A 48 -13.99 20.25 -13.32
CA GLY A 48 -15.06 19.84 -14.25
C GLY A 48 -14.60 18.91 -15.38
N GLY A 49 -13.48 18.19 -15.20
CA GLY A 49 -12.89 17.30 -16.21
C GLY A 49 -12.14 17.98 -17.35
N GLY A 50 -12.03 19.32 -17.36
CA GLY A 50 -11.26 20.08 -18.36
C GLY A 50 -9.80 20.32 -17.93
N ASP A 51 -8.87 20.25 -18.90
CA ASP A 51 -7.44 20.63 -18.86
C ASP A 51 -6.62 20.38 -17.58
N ALA A 52 -7.00 19.38 -16.79
CA ALA A 52 -6.30 18.91 -15.59
C ALA A 52 -4.96 18.19 -15.90
N GLN A 53 -4.30 18.49 -17.02
CA GLN A 53 -3.50 17.50 -17.74
C GLN A 53 -2.16 17.17 -17.09
N GLY A 54 -1.41 18.12 -16.54
CA GLY A 54 -0.07 17.80 -15.99
C GLY A 54 -0.15 17.08 -14.65
N GLN A 55 -0.69 17.79 -13.65
CA GLN A 55 -0.64 17.33 -12.27
C GLN A 55 -1.53 16.10 -12.00
N ALA A 56 -2.71 16.01 -12.64
CA ALA A 56 -3.58 14.84 -12.45
C ALA A 56 -3.00 13.58 -13.09
N ARG A 57 -2.38 13.69 -14.27
CA ARG A 57 -1.73 12.54 -14.93
C ARG A 57 -0.57 12.02 -14.10
N ASP A 58 0.27 12.91 -13.61
CA ASP A 58 1.39 12.56 -12.73
C ASP A 58 0.92 11.87 -11.45
N ALA A 59 -0.09 12.44 -10.79
CA ALA A 59 -0.63 11.85 -9.57
C ALA A 59 -1.26 10.49 -9.81
N ALA A 60 -2.01 10.34 -10.90
CA ALA A 60 -2.61 9.06 -11.28
C ALA A 60 -1.53 8.01 -11.58
N ALA A 61 -0.46 8.39 -12.27
CA ALA A 61 0.67 7.52 -12.56
C ALA A 61 1.42 7.10 -11.28
N ASP A 62 1.65 8.02 -10.34
CA ASP A 62 2.32 7.73 -9.07
C ASP A 62 1.50 6.78 -8.19
N VAL A 63 0.19 7.00 -8.06
CA VAL A 63 -0.71 6.08 -7.32
C VAL A 63 -0.72 4.72 -8.00
N GLN A 64 -0.89 4.67 -9.33
CA GLN A 64 -0.91 3.41 -10.07
C GLN A 64 0.39 2.63 -9.88
N ARG A 65 1.55 3.29 -10.04
CA ARG A 65 2.86 2.65 -9.89
C ARG A 65 3.05 2.03 -8.52
N TYR A 66 2.60 2.69 -7.46
CA TYR A 66 2.72 2.16 -6.10
C TYR A 66 1.90 0.87 -5.92
N PHE A 67 0.62 0.89 -6.29
CA PHE A 67 -0.28 -0.26 -6.10
C PHE A 67 -0.07 -1.38 -7.14
N ASP A 68 0.49 -1.09 -8.33
CA ASP A 68 0.87 -2.12 -9.30
C ASP A 68 2.14 -2.90 -8.87
N LEU A 69 3.06 -2.26 -8.13
CA LEU A 69 4.39 -2.83 -7.85
C LEU A 69 4.66 -3.09 -6.38
N ALA A 70 4.47 -2.09 -5.51
CA ALA A 70 4.91 -2.15 -4.12
C ALA A 70 3.90 -2.86 -3.21
N ALA A 71 2.61 -2.57 -3.37
CA ALA A 71 1.55 -3.15 -2.52
C ALA A 71 1.48 -4.69 -2.62
N PRO A 72 1.56 -5.33 -3.81
CA PRO A 72 1.55 -6.79 -3.91
C PRO A 72 2.73 -7.44 -3.20
N LEU A 73 3.93 -6.84 -3.30
CA LEU A 73 5.12 -7.35 -2.62
C LEU A 73 5.01 -7.21 -1.08
N HIS A 74 4.36 -6.16 -0.61
CA HIS A 74 4.08 -5.95 0.82
C HIS A 74 3.14 -7.02 1.37
N HIS A 75 1.99 -7.25 0.73
CA HIS A 75 1.08 -8.34 1.12
C HIS A 75 1.78 -9.70 1.06
N GLN A 76 2.64 -9.92 0.05
CA GLN A 76 3.41 -11.15 -0.06
C GLN A 76 4.38 -11.34 1.13
N ASP A 77 4.95 -10.27 1.69
CA ASP A 77 5.79 -10.36 2.89
C ASP A 77 4.97 -10.82 4.10
N GLU A 78 3.81 -10.23 4.32
CA GLU A 78 2.91 -10.61 5.41
C GLU A 78 2.42 -12.04 5.28
N GLU A 79 1.99 -12.42 4.08
CA GLU A 79 1.48 -13.77 3.82
C GLU A 79 2.52 -14.87 4.03
N GLN A 80 3.81 -14.55 3.81
CA GLN A 80 4.90 -15.50 4.01
C GLN A 80 5.46 -15.49 5.44
N HIS A 81 5.45 -14.35 6.13
CA HIS A 81 6.20 -14.19 7.38
C HIS A 81 5.38 -13.79 8.60
N VAL A 82 4.24 -13.12 8.41
CA VAL A 82 3.41 -12.64 9.51
C VAL A 82 2.23 -13.57 9.73
N LEU A 83 1.41 -13.81 8.71
CA LEU A 83 0.19 -14.60 8.84
C LEU A 83 0.43 -16.05 9.33
N PRO A 84 1.47 -16.78 8.86
CA PRO A 84 1.75 -18.12 9.39
C PRO A 84 2.11 -18.12 10.88
N VAL A 85 2.82 -17.10 11.34
CA VAL A 85 3.20 -16.94 12.76
C VAL A 85 1.98 -16.68 13.62
N LEU A 86 1.08 -15.79 13.18
CA LEU A 86 -0.19 -15.55 13.87
C LEU A 86 -1.03 -16.82 14.01
N ARG A 87 -1.13 -17.61 12.94
CA ARG A 87 -1.85 -18.90 12.97
C ARG A 87 -1.24 -19.86 13.98
N ALA A 88 0.09 -19.99 14.00
CA ALA A 88 0.80 -20.84 14.95
C ALA A 88 0.62 -20.37 16.41
N ALA A 89 0.47 -19.06 16.62
CA ALA A 89 0.22 -18.44 17.93
C ALA A 89 -1.27 -18.50 18.36
N GLY A 90 -2.13 -19.21 17.63
CA GLY A 90 -3.55 -19.34 17.94
C GLY A 90 -4.42 -18.14 17.52
N GLN A 91 -3.87 -17.20 16.74
CA GLN A 91 -4.57 -16.02 16.21
C GLN A 91 -5.04 -16.23 14.76
N GLY A 92 -5.52 -17.44 14.44
CA GLY A 92 -5.95 -17.78 13.09
C GLY A 92 -7.07 -16.89 12.54
N ALA A 93 -8.01 -16.47 13.39
CA ALA A 93 -9.09 -15.57 12.98
C ALA A 93 -8.58 -14.21 12.50
N LEU A 94 -7.57 -13.63 13.17
CA LEU A 94 -6.94 -12.38 12.74
C LEU A 94 -6.18 -12.59 11.42
N ALA A 95 -5.41 -13.67 11.31
CA ALA A 95 -4.67 -13.98 10.08
C ALA A 95 -5.60 -14.16 8.87
N ASP A 96 -6.73 -14.84 9.05
CA ASP A 96 -7.70 -15.09 7.99
C ASP A 96 -8.48 -13.82 7.62
N GLN A 97 -8.76 -12.93 8.59
CA GLN A 97 -9.31 -11.60 8.31
C GLN A 97 -8.36 -10.79 7.43
N LEU A 98 -7.08 -10.67 7.82
CA LEU A 98 -6.08 -9.89 7.07
C LEU A 98 -5.92 -10.42 5.64
N GLN A 99 -5.84 -11.75 5.49
CA GLN A 99 -5.75 -12.34 4.15
C GLN A 99 -7.02 -12.12 3.31
N ALA A 100 -8.19 -12.12 3.91
CA ALA A 100 -9.43 -11.80 3.20
C ALA A 100 -9.45 -10.33 2.75
N GLU A 101 -8.91 -9.42 3.56
CA GLU A 101 -8.77 -8.00 3.22
C GLU A 101 -7.75 -7.78 2.09
N HIS A 102 -6.62 -8.48 2.05
CA HIS A 102 -5.71 -8.47 0.90
C HIS A 102 -6.45 -8.80 -0.40
N ARG A 103 -7.23 -9.90 -0.38
CA ARG A 103 -8.04 -10.32 -1.55
C ARG A 103 -9.10 -9.30 -1.93
N GLN A 104 -9.68 -8.61 -0.94
CA GLN A 104 -10.62 -7.52 -1.20
C GLN A 104 -9.93 -6.34 -1.89
N MET A 105 -8.74 -5.94 -1.43
CA MET A 105 -7.96 -4.88 -2.06
C MET A 105 -7.57 -5.26 -3.51
N GLU A 106 -7.10 -6.49 -3.71
CA GLU A 106 -6.81 -7.04 -5.04
C GLU A 106 -8.03 -7.04 -5.97
N ALA A 107 -9.22 -7.36 -5.44
CA ALA A 107 -10.46 -7.36 -6.22
C ALA A 107 -10.94 -5.94 -6.59
N LEU A 108 -10.70 -4.94 -5.72
CA LEU A 108 -11.06 -3.54 -5.98
C LEU A 108 -10.11 -2.87 -6.98
N TRP A 109 -8.84 -3.27 -6.98
CA TRP A 109 -7.78 -2.57 -7.71
C TRP A 109 -8.00 -2.43 -9.22
N PRO A 110 -8.46 -3.44 -9.99
CA PRO A 110 -8.60 -3.34 -11.44
C PRO A 110 -9.49 -2.18 -11.91
N ALA A 111 -10.60 -1.92 -11.21
CA ALA A 111 -11.50 -0.82 -11.56
C ALA A 111 -10.87 0.55 -11.27
N ILE A 112 -10.15 0.67 -10.16
CA ILE A 112 -9.44 1.91 -9.77
C ILE A 112 -8.31 2.18 -10.76
N ARG A 113 -7.53 1.15 -11.09
CA ARG A 113 -6.47 1.20 -12.08
C ARG A 113 -6.98 1.69 -13.44
N ALA A 114 -8.14 1.21 -13.89
CA ALA A 114 -8.76 1.68 -15.13
C ALA A 114 -9.14 3.18 -15.06
N ASP A 115 -9.70 3.64 -13.93
CA ASP A 115 -9.99 5.06 -13.73
C ASP A 115 -8.71 5.93 -13.81
N LEU A 116 -7.62 5.49 -13.18
CA LEU A 116 -6.33 6.18 -13.20
C LEU A 116 -5.69 6.21 -14.59
N GLN A 117 -5.84 5.14 -15.36
CA GLN A 117 -5.37 5.08 -16.76
C GLN A 117 -6.18 6.02 -17.65
N ALA A 118 -7.48 6.16 -17.42
CA ALA A 118 -8.31 7.12 -18.12
C ALA A 118 -7.86 8.57 -17.82
N VAL A 119 -7.56 8.89 -16.56
CA VAL A 119 -6.97 10.19 -16.17
C VAL A 119 -5.64 10.42 -16.89
N GLN A 120 -4.74 9.44 -16.90
CA GLN A 120 -3.45 9.50 -17.60
C GLN A 120 -3.62 9.78 -19.11
N ALA A 121 -4.62 9.15 -19.73
CA ALA A 121 -4.92 9.34 -21.14
C ALA A 121 -5.65 10.66 -21.47
N GLY A 122 -5.95 11.50 -20.48
CA GLY A 122 -6.73 12.73 -20.67
C GLY A 122 -8.24 12.52 -20.81
N HIS A 123 -8.73 11.33 -20.46
CA HIS A 123 -10.14 10.94 -20.49
C HIS A 123 -10.67 10.76 -19.07
N ALA A 124 -10.35 11.70 -18.18
CA ALA A 124 -10.76 11.61 -16.77
C ALA A 124 -12.29 11.46 -16.65
N PRO A 125 -12.78 10.63 -15.69
CA PRO A 125 -14.22 10.49 -15.49
C PRO A 125 -14.84 11.83 -15.09
N THR A 126 -16.05 12.10 -15.56
CA THR A 126 -16.82 13.33 -15.29
C THR A 126 -18.25 13.00 -14.84
N GLY A 127 -18.97 13.97 -14.28
CA GLY A 127 -20.37 13.80 -13.87
C GLY A 127 -20.59 12.59 -12.93
N GLU A 128 -21.59 11.77 -13.23
CA GLU A 128 -21.90 10.56 -12.45
C GLU A 128 -20.76 9.53 -12.45
N ALA A 129 -20.00 9.44 -13.54
CA ALA A 129 -18.85 8.52 -13.61
C ALA A 129 -17.76 8.93 -12.61
N LEU A 130 -17.53 10.23 -12.43
CA LEU A 130 -16.58 10.73 -11.42
C LEU A 130 -17.08 10.44 -10.00
N VAL A 131 -18.37 10.60 -9.74
CA VAL A 131 -18.98 10.26 -8.44
C VAL A 131 -18.77 8.78 -8.12
N ALA A 132 -19.03 7.90 -9.10
CA ALA A 132 -18.84 6.46 -8.94
C ALA A 132 -17.36 6.09 -8.73
N ALA A 133 -16.44 6.70 -9.49
CA ALA A 133 -15.00 6.49 -9.32
C ALA A 133 -14.53 6.90 -7.92
N ARG A 134 -14.87 8.12 -7.48
CA ARG A 134 -14.51 8.63 -6.14
C ARG A 134 -15.04 7.76 -5.02
N ARG A 135 -16.26 7.21 -5.15
CA ARG A 135 -16.80 6.27 -4.18
C ARG A 135 -15.94 5.00 -4.10
N ARG A 136 -15.61 4.37 -5.22
CA ARG A 136 -14.73 3.18 -5.23
C ARG A 136 -13.35 3.48 -4.63
N TRP A 137 -12.80 4.66 -4.91
CA TRP A 137 -11.51 5.07 -4.37
C TRP A 137 -11.56 5.26 -2.85
N ALA A 138 -12.67 5.80 -2.33
CA ALA A 138 -12.91 5.92 -0.90
C ALA A 138 -13.10 4.55 -0.23
N ASP A 139 -13.89 3.65 -0.84
CA ASP A 139 -14.09 2.28 -0.33
C ASP A 139 -12.74 1.55 -0.21
N PHE A 140 -11.85 1.70 -1.20
CA PHE A 140 -10.49 1.13 -1.17
C PHE A 140 -9.61 1.72 -0.07
N ALA A 141 -9.66 3.05 0.14
CA ALA A 141 -8.93 3.71 1.21
C ALA A 141 -9.42 3.29 2.61
N GLU A 142 -10.73 3.04 2.75
CA GLU A 142 -11.31 2.55 4.01
C GLU A 142 -10.83 1.13 4.34
N VAL A 143 -10.77 0.24 3.33
CA VAL A 143 -10.23 -1.13 3.49
C VAL A 143 -8.79 -1.09 3.98
N TYR A 144 -7.92 -0.28 3.35
CA TYR A 144 -6.54 -0.13 3.80
C TYR A 144 -6.42 0.48 5.19
N THR A 145 -7.24 1.48 5.51
CA THR A 145 -7.17 2.17 6.80
C THR A 145 -7.46 1.21 7.96
N ARG A 146 -8.51 0.40 7.86
CA ARG A 146 -8.83 -0.60 8.89
C ARG A 146 -7.81 -1.74 8.94
N HIS A 147 -7.29 -2.15 7.78
CA HIS A 147 -6.33 -3.23 7.65
C HIS A 147 -5.01 -2.88 8.34
N ILE A 148 -4.42 -1.74 7.97
CA ILE A 148 -3.19 -1.21 8.57
C ILE A 148 -3.35 -1.05 10.09
N ALA A 149 -4.51 -0.57 10.55
CA ALA A 149 -4.77 -0.44 11.98
C ALA A 149 -4.74 -1.81 12.69
N ALA A 150 -5.34 -2.85 12.11
CA ALA A 150 -5.29 -4.20 12.67
C ALA A 150 -3.87 -4.76 12.66
N GLU A 151 -3.10 -4.48 11.61
CA GLU A 151 -1.72 -4.95 11.50
C GLU A 151 -0.81 -4.32 12.55
N GLU A 152 -0.79 -2.99 12.62
CA GLU A 152 0.13 -2.26 13.50
C GLU A 152 -0.21 -2.42 14.97
N THR A 153 -1.51 -2.56 15.32
CA THR A 153 -1.94 -2.63 16.73
C THR A 153 -2.01 -4.06 17.27
N GLN A 154 -2.11 -5.07 16.40
CA GLN A 154 -2.32 -6.46 16.82
C GLN A 154 -1.36 -7.43 16.13
N ALA A 155 -1.35 -7.46 14.79
CA ALA A 155 -0.61 -8.48 14.05
C ALA A 155 0.91 -8.38 14.25
N TYR A 156 1.50 -7.21 14.02
CA TYR A 156 2.95 -7.04 14.08
C TYR A 156 3.49 -7.23 15.50
N PRO A 157 2.92 -6.62 16.57
CA PRO A 157 3.37 -6.90 17.92
C PRO A 157 3.29 -8.38 18.29
N SER A 158 2.22 -9.06 17.88
CA SER A 158 2.04 -10.48 18.17
C SER A 158 3.03 -11.36 17.41
N ALA A 159 3.24 -11.12 16.11
CA ALA A 159 4.19 -11.88 15.31
C ALA A 159 5.63 -11.64 15.79
N GLN A 160 6.00 -10.39 16.05
CA GLN A 160 7.34 -10.03 16.51
C GLN A 160 7.69 -10.68 17.86
N ALA A 161 6.71 -10.82 18.77
CA ALA A 161 6.89 -11.49 20.06
C ALA A 161 7.17 -13.01 19.95
N GLN A 162 6.85 -13.63 18.81
CA GLN A 162 7.05 -15.07 18.58
C GLN A 162 8.29 -15.37 17.73
N LEU A 163 8.90 -14.36 17.12
CA LEU A 163 9.99 -14.53 16.16
C LEU A 163 11.34 -14.28 16.82
N GLU A 164 12.15 -15.34 16.90
CA GLU A 164 13.55 -15.25 17.29
C GLU A 164 14.33 -14.31 16.34
N PRO A 165 15.36 -13.60 16.83
CA PRO A 165 16.13 -12.64 16.02
C PRO A 165 16.68 -13.23 14.71
N ALA A 166 17.13 -14.49 14.73
CA ALA A 166 17.64 -15.17 13.54
C ALA A 166 16.56 -15.37 12.46
N VAL A 167 15.31 -15.62 12.86
CA VAL A 167 14.18 -15.78 11.95
C VAL A 167 13.77 -14.42 11.37
N GLN A 168 13.77 -13.36 12.18
CA GLN A 168 13.53 -12.00 11.68
C GLN A 168 14.58 -11.58 10.66
N ALA A 169 15.86 -11.88 10.89
CA ALA A 169 16.92 -11.62 9.91
C ALA A 169 16.75 -12.43 8.62
N ALA A 170 16.24 -13.66 8.68
CA ALA A 170 15.91 -14.46 7.49
C ALA A 170 14.74 -13.85 6.70
N MET A 171 13.65 -13.46 7.39
CA MET A 171 12.54 -12.70 6.82
C MET A 171 13.04 -11.46 6.07
N GLY A 172 13.90 -10.65 6.70
CA GLY A 172 14.48 -9.46 6.07
C GLY A 172 15.26 -9.75 4.79
N ARG A 173 16.07 -10.83 4.78
CA ARG A 173 16.80 -11.27 3.57
C ARG A 173 15.85 -11.66 2.43
N GLU A 174 14.80 -12.40 2.73
CA GLU A 174 13.80 -12.83 1.74
C GLU A 174 12.97 -11.65 1.21
N MET A 175 12.62 -10.70 2.09
CA MET A 175 12.00 -9.42 1.69
C MET A 175 12.90 -8.64 0.72
N ALA A 176 14.19 -8.50 1.01
CA ALA A 176 15.16 -7.83 0.13
C ALA A 176 15.31 -8.55 -1.22
N GLN A 177 15.41 -9.88 -1.20
CA GLN A 177 15.51 -10.72 -2.40
C GLN A 177 14.30 -10.53 -3.32
N ARG A 178 13.08 -10.47 -2.79
CA ARG A 178 11.86 -10.20 -3.58
C ARG A 178 11.90 -8.87 -4.34
N ARG A 179 12.68 -7.89 -3.86
CA ARG A 179 12.87 -6.59 -4.53
C ARG A 179 14.15 -6.55 -5.39
N GLY A 180 14.93 -7.63 -5.44
CA GLY A 180 16.21 -7.66 -6.16
C GLY A 180 17.27 -6.72 -5.57
N VAL A 181 17.17 -6.38 -4.29
CA VAL A 181 18.11 -5.48 -3.60
C VAL A 181 18.98 -6.24 -2.61
N ARG A 182 20.17 -5.70 -2.33
CA ARG A 182 21.09 -6.30 -1.37
C ARG A 182 20.54 -6.10 0.05
N TYR A 183 20.51 -7.18 0.83
CA TYR A 183 20.26 -7.09 2.26
C TYR A 183 21.39 -6.26 2.92
N PRO A 184 21.08 -5.27 3.76
CA PRO A 184 22.11 -4.49 4.45
C PRO A 184 22.97 -5.44 5.29
N GLU A 185 24.28 -5.41 5.05
CA GLU A 185 25.20 -6.14 5.93
C GLU A 185 25.15 -5.47 7.29
N ALA A 186 25.16 -6.27 8.37
CA ALA A 186 25.32 -5.72 9.71
C ALA A 186 26.59 -4.86 9.69
N GLY A 187 26.43 -3.55 9.94
CA GLY A 187 27.57 -2.66 10.07
C GLY A 187 28.51 -3.15 11.18
N PRO A 188 29.82 -2.83 11.10
CA PRO A 188 30.79 -3.20 12.12
C PRO A 188 30.42 -2.66 13.51
#